data_AF-A0A0E0QKG5-F1
#
_entry.id   AF-A0A0E0QKG5-F1
#
_cell.length_a   1.000
_cell.length_b   1.000
_cell.length_c   1.000
_cell.angle_alpha   90.00
_cell.angle_beta   90.00
_cell.angle_gamma   90.00
#
_symmetry.space_group_name_H-M   'P 1'
#
loop_
_entity.id
_entity.type
_entity.pdbx_description
1 polymer ?
#
loop_
_entity_poly.entity_id
_entity_poly.type
_entity_poly.pdbx_seq_one_letter_code
_entity_poly.pdbx_strand_id
1 'polypeptide(L)'
;MNSDNAEQIIQIAPWDSVCNRQAINSLCALRRGDRCLFYHSSAGATSRHIVGVVEVAREWYEGEGEAASGGAVDVRVVGEFRLLVALGEIR
;
A
#
# COMPACT_ATOMS: atom_id res chain seq x y z
N MET A 1 29.55 -1.84 -23.60
CA MET A 1 29.35 -2.21 -22.18
C MET A 1 28.71 -1.03 -21.49
N ASN A 2 27.63 -1.30 -20.74
CA ASN A 2 26.89 -0.43 -19.83
C ASN A 2 25.94 0.60 -20.48
N SER A 3 24.64 0.33 -20.39
CA SER A 3 23.80 0.95 -19.34
C SER A 3 22.39 0.39 -19.47
N ASP A 4 22.16 -0.83 -18.95
CA ASP A 4 20.80 -1.29 -18.63
C ASP A 4 20.34 -0.52 -17.38
N ASN A 5 20.07 0.78 -17.54
CA ASN A 5 19.20 1.49 -16.63
C ASN A 5 17.81 0.95 -16.90
N ALA A 6 17.50 -0.18 -16.27
CA ALA A 6 16.13 -0.60 -16.06
C ALA A 6 15.44 0.56 -15.33
N GLU A 7 14.76 1.41 -16.10
CA GLU A 7 13.66 2.22 -15.60
C GLU A 7 12.64 1.23 -15.05
N GLN A 8 12.85 0.79 -13.81
CA GLN A 8 11.84 0.12 -13.03
C GLN A 8 10.66 1.08 -13.04
N ILE A 9 9.59 0.72 -13.76
CA ILE A 9 8.33 1.43 -13.75
C ILE A 9 7.92 1.49 -12.28
N ILE A 10 8.14 2.63 -11.64
CA ILE A 10 7.76 2.84 -10.25
C ILE A 10 6.24 2.98 -10.30
N GLN A 11 5.53 1.84 -10.19
CA GLN A 11 4.08 1.83 -10.19
C GLN A 11 3.62 2.46 -8.87
N ILE A 12 3.20 3.72 -8.97
CA ILE A 12 2.53 4.46 -7.90
C ILE A 12 1.04 4.23 -8.09
N ALA A 13 0.38 3.75 -7.03
CA ALA A 13 -1.05 3.54 -7.02
C ALA A 13 -1.69 4.34 -5.88
N PRO A 14 -2.83 5.00 -6.12
CA PRO A 14 -3.59 5.61 -5.05
C PRO A 14 -4.18 4.51 -4.16
N TRP A 15 -4.00 4.64 -2.86
CA TRP A 15 -4.71 3.84 -1.86
C TRP A 15 -5.94 4.63 -1.43
N ASP A 16 -7.02 4.47 -2.20
CA ASP A 16 -8.32 5.08 -1.97
C ASP A 16 -9.32 4.09 -1.32
N SER A 17 -10.58 4.48 -1.23
CA SER A 17 -11.71 3.63 -0.81
C SER A 17 -11.71 3.16 0.66
N VAL A 18 -10.88 3.76 1.51
CA VAL A 18 -10.87 3.47 2.96
C VAL A 18 -11.96 4.27 3.67
N CYS A 19 -13.04 3.58 4.05
CA CYS A 19 -14.19 4.18 4.74
C CYS A 19 -14.14 4.05 6.28
N ASN A 20 -13.24 3.22 6.81
CA ASN A 20 -13.11 3.04 8.25
C ASN A 20 -12.35 4.23 8.87
N ARG A 21 -13.02 4.97 9.78
CA ARG A 21 -12.45 6.14 10.45
C ARG A 21 -11.13 5.86 11.20
N GLN A 22 -10.97 4.70 11.83
CA GLN A 22 -9.71 4.34 12.48
C GLN A 22 -8.59 4.12 11.45
N ALA A 23 -8.91 3.48 10.33
CA ALA A 23 -7.95 3.26 9.25
C ALA A 23 -7.56 4.58 8.57
N ILE A 24 -8.52 5.49 8.36
CA ILE A 24 -8.24 6.85 7.87
C ILE A 24 -7.26 7.57 8.80
N ASN A 25 -7.49 7.55 10.12
CA ASN A 25 -6.56 8.17 11.07
C ASN A 25 -5.14 7.60 10.97
N SER A 26 -5.01 6.29 10.77
CA SER A 26 -3.71 5.65 10.55
C SER A 26 -3.05 6.12 9.25
N LEU A 27 -3.80 6.23 8.16
CA LEU A 27 -3.29 6.71 6.87
C LEU A 27 -2.88 8.19 6.94
N CYS A 28 -3.66 9.04 7.62
CA CYS A 28 -3.32 10.44 7.85
C CYS A 28 -2.05 10.63 8.70
N ALA A 29 -1.67 9.64 9.51
CA ALA A 29 -0.47 9.70 10.33
C ALA A 29 0.81 9.30 9.56
N LEU A 30 0.67 8.69 8.38
CA LEU A 30 1.80 8.24 7.58
C LEU A 30 2.52 9.41 6.91
N ARG A 31 3.84 9.30 6.82
CA ARG A 31 4.73 10.26 6.16
C ARG A 31 5.35 9.67 4.91
N ARG A 32 5.80 10.53 4.00
CA ARG A 32 6.53 10.07 2.82
C ARG A 32 7.77 9.26 3.23
N GLY A 33 7.91 8.06 2.70
CA GLY A 33 8.98 7.11 3.04
C GLY A 33 8.61 6.08 4.11
N ASP A 34 7.45 6.21 4.77
CA ASP A 34 6.95 5.15 5.66
C ASP A 34 6.58 3.90 4.86
N ARG A 35 6.82 2.73 5.46
CA ARG A 35 6.59 1.43 4.83
C ARG A 35 5.39 0.74 5.44
N CYS A 36 4.51 0.23 4.59
CA CYS A 36 3.31 -0.50 4.96
C CYS A 36 3.33 -1.91 4.35
N LEU A 37 2.70 -2.86 5.04
CA LEU A 37 2.52 -4.21 4.54
C LEU A 37 1.29 -4.28 3.64
N PHE A 38 1.44 -4.83 2.45
CA PHE A 38 0.33 -5.09 1.53
C PHE A 38 -0.16 -6.53 1.73
N TYR A 39 -1.45 -6.69 2.00
CA TYR A 39 -2.07 -7.98 2.28
C TYR A 39 -3.30 -8.23 1.41
N HIS A 40 -3.48 -9.47 0.95
CA HIS A 40 -4.74 -9.88 0.32
C HIS A 40 -5.70 -10.39 1.40
N SER A 41 -6.90 -9.81 1.45
CA SER A 41 -8.00 -10.27 2.30
C SER A 41 -9.14 -10.78 1.42
N SER A 42 -9.00 -12.00 0.89
CA SER A 42 -10.16 -12.72 0.34
C SER A 42 -10.80 -13.60 1.43
N ALA A 43 -12.09 -13.91 1.25
CA ALA A 43 -12.90 -14.67 2.21
C ALA A 43 -12.40 -16.12 2.32
N GLY A 44 -11.37 -16.33 3.13
CA GLY A 44 -10.81 -17.64 3.46
C GLY A 44 -9.59 -17.50 4.36
N ALA A 45 -9.52 -18.29 5.44
CA ALA A 45 -8.34 -18.29 6.33
C ALA A 45 -7.05 -18.72 5.60
N THR A 46 -7.20 -19.55 4.58
CA THR A 46 -6.11 -20.08 3.74
C THR A 46 -5.61 -19.08 2.69
N SER A 47 -6.24 -17.92 2.54
CA SER A 47 -5.94 -16.95 1.46
C SER A 47 -5.41 -15.61 1.99
N ARG A 48 -5.27 -15.47 3.32
CA ARG A 48 -4.74 -14.28 3.98
C ARG A 48 -3.22 -14.34 4.04
N HIS A 49 -2.60 -13.69 3.06
CA HIS A 49 -1.14 -13.63 2.95
C HIS A 49 -0.67 -12.18 2.88
N ILE A 50 0.47 -11.93 3.51
CA ILE A 50 1.25 -10.73 3.23
C ILE A 50 1.92 -10.94 1.87
N VAL A 51 1.62 -10.04 0.95
CA VAL A 51 2.06 -10.11 -0.45
C VAL A 51 3.37 -9.35 -0.63
N GLY A 52 3.49 -8.19 0.02
CA GLY A 52 4.65 -7.32 -0.18
C GLY A 52 4.72 -6.15 0.78
N VAL A 53 5.69 -5.28 0.52
CA VAL A 53 5.89 -4.02 1.21
C VAL A 53 5.68 -2.89 0.21
N VAL A 54 4.84 -1.95 0.60
CA VAL A 54 4.65 -0.68 -0.11
C VAL A 54 5.24 0.46 0.71
N GLU A 55 5.62 1.53 0.06
CA GLU A 55 6.12 2.75 0.70
C GLU A 55 5.28 3.95 0.27
N VAL A 56 5.04 4.85 1.20
CA VAL A 56 4.26 6.07 0.96
C VAL A 56 5.07 7.02 0.06
N ALA A 57 4.57 7.21 -1.15
CA ALA A 57 5.07 8.17 -2.13
C ALA A 57 4.47 9.56 -1.92
N ARG A 58 3.20 9.64 -1.50
CA ARG A 58 2.49 10.88 -1.15
C ARG A 58 1.65 10.70 0.11
N GLU A 59 1.79 11.67 1.01
CA GLU A 59 1.00 11.75 2.25
C GLU A 59 -0.49 11.97 1.95
N TRP A 60 -1.33 11.80 2.96
CA TRP A 60 -2.78 11.88 2.81
C TRP A 60 -3.22 13.18 2.13
N TYR A 61 -4.01 13.05 1.07
CA TYR A 61 -4.63 14.16 0.38
C TYR A 61 -6.11 13.88 0.17
N GLU A 62 -6.92 14.93 0.24
CA GLU A 62 -8.34 14.86 -0.08
C GLU A 62 -8.53 15.10 -1.58
N GLY A 63 -9.45 14.35 -2.22
CA GLY A 63 -9.77 14.57 -3.62
C GLY A 63 -10.38 15.95 -3.86
N GLU A 64 -10.01 16.61 -4.96
CA GLU A 64 -10.68 17.83 -5.42
C GLU A 64 -11.87 17.47 -6.34
N GLY A 65 -12.99 18.19 -6.24
CA GLY A 65 -14.17 18.01 -7.12
C GLY A 65 -15.10 16.85 -6.71
N GLU A 66 -15.74 16.16 -7.67
CA GLU A 66 -16.62 14.99 -7.41
C GLU A 66 -15.95 13.82 -6.64
N ALA A 67 -14.61 13.84 -6.49
CA ALA A 67 -13.85 12.89 -5.68
C ALA A 67 -13.72 13.28 -4.18
N ALA A 68 -14.39 14.36 -3.75
CA ALA A 68 -14.29 14.91 -2.39
C ALA A 68 -14.87 14.01 -1.27
N SER A 69 -15.37 12.81 -1.59
CA SER A 69 -15.97 11.90 -0.60
C SER A 69 -14.95 11.03 0.15
N GLY A 70 -13.66 11.12 -0.18
CA GLY A 70 -12.59 10.43 0.52
C GLY A 70 -11.21 10.97 0.18
N GLY A 71 -10.27 10.81 1.11
CA GLY A 71 -8.85 11.04 0.81
C GLY A 71 -8.13 9.74 0.50
N ALA A 72 -6.90 9.89 0.01
CA ALA A 72 -6.03 8.79 -0.37
C ALA A 72 -4.58 9.10 -0.01
N VAL A 73 -3.76 8.06 0.08
CA VAL A 73 -2.29 8.16 0.07
C VAL A 73 -1.78 7.54 -1.22
N ASP A 74 -0.73 8.08 -1.82
CA ASP A 74 -0.07 7.39 -2.93
C ASP A 74 1.00 6.47 -2.38
N VAL A 75 0.96 5.21 -2.80
CA VAL A 75 1.95 4.21 -2.41
C VAL A 75 2.67 3.63 -3.62
N ARG A 76 3.93 3.27 -3.45
CA ARG A 76 4.74 2.57 -4.43
C ARG A 76 5.15 1.20 -3.92
N VAL A 77 5.18 0.21 -4.80
CA VAL A 77 5.67 -1.13 -4.44
C VAL A 77 7.19 -1.06 -4.28
N VAL A 78 7.70 -1.47 -3.11
CA VAL A 78 9.14 -1.52 -2.82
C VAL A 78 9.69 -2.93 -2.99
N GLY A 79 8.87 -3.94 -2.69
CA GLY A 79 9.26 -5.33 -2.91
C GLY A 79 8.17 -6.30 -2.51
N GLU A 80 8.23 -7.48 -3.11
CA GLU A 80 7.37 -8.62 -2.78
C GLU A 80 8.09 -9.56 -1.84
N PHE A 81 7.36 -10.18 -0.92
CA PHE A 81 7.94 -11.24 -0.10
C PHE A 81 8.09 -12.50 -0.95
N ARG A 82 9.29 -13.07 -0.98
CA ARG A 82 9.56 -14.34 -1.70
C ARG A 82 8.82 -15.54 -1.09
N LEU A 83 8.38 -15.42 0.16
CA LEU A 83 7.61 -16.41 0.89
C LEU A 83 6.33 -15.72 1.38
N LEU A 84 5.17 -16.24 0.97
CA LEU A 84 3.89 -15.75 1.45
C LEU A 84 3.76 -16.08 2.94
N VAL A 85 3.82 -15.07 3.80
CA VAL A 85 3.63 -15.26 5.23
C VAL A 85 2.14 -15.45 5.49
N ALA A 86 1.76 -16.65 5.92
CA ALA A 86 0.38 -16.94 6.29
C ALA A 86 0.06 -16.28 7.63
N LEU A 87 -1.16 -15.75 7.80
CA LEU A 87 -1.55 -15.07 9.04
C LEU A 87 -1.37 -15.95 10.30
N GLY A 88 -1.49 -17.28 10.16
CA GLY A 88 -1.28 -18.22 11.27
C GLY A 88 0.15 -18.26 11.83
N GLU A 89 1.13 -17.70 11.13
CA GLU A 89 2.53 -17.67 11.53
C GLU A 89 2.94 -16.36 12.24
N ILE A 90 2.07 -15.35 12.21
CA ILE A 90 2.30 -14.05 12.85
C ILE A 90 1.79 -14.17 14.29
N ARG A 91 2.71 -14.07 15.27
CA ARG A 91 2.45 -14.29 16.71
C ARG A 91 2.58 -13.03 17.53
#